data_AF-A0A2P6RC48-F1
#
_entry.id   AF-A0A2P6RC48-F1
#
_cell.length_a   1.000
_cell.length_b   1.000
_cell.length_c   1.000
_cell.angle_alpha   90.00
_cell.angle_beta   90.00
_cell.angle_gamma   90.00
#
_symmetry.space_group_name_H-M   'P 1'
#
loop_
_entity.id
_entity.type
_entity.pdbx_description
1 polymer ?
#
loop_
_entity_poly.entity_id
_entity_poly.type
_entity_poly.pdbx_seq_one_letter_code
_entity_poly.pdbx_strand_id
1 'polypeptide(L)'
;MYASNNDLYGTKAASWHDSLQVWMGPQRSEAEEILEMCRNEVVAWDFHATKVGETVMELLSEGLGLEAGKFKELTFSDARVIVGHCYPYCPQPDLTNHVPGLEVRHQNEWVDVKPVLGGLVINIGDLLQIISNGEYKSVQHRVLANSWKEARISIVIFYNLAKWREDGYCGPLPEL
;
A
#
# COMPACT_ATOMS: atom_id res chain seq x y z
N MET A 1 -15.22 1.25 -4.61
CA MET A 1 -15.37 2.73 -4.58
C MET A 1 -14.43 3.36 -5.59
N TYR A 2 -14.91 4.28 -6.44
CA TYR A 2 -14.07 5.07 -7.35
C TYR A 2 -13.80 6.46 -6.75
N ALA A 3 -12.56 6.90 -6.74
CA ALA A 3 -12.16 8.21 -6.25
C ALA A 3 -10.96 8.76 -7.04
N SER A 4 -11.02 10.03 -7.44
CA SER A 4 -9.91 10.71 -8.12
C SER A 4 -8.96 11.38 -7.10
N ASN A 5 -9.49 11.87 -5.98
CA ASN A 5 -8.73 12.56 -4.94
C ASN A 5 -9.34 12.31 -3.56
N ASN A 6 -8.64 11.58 -2.69
CA ASN A 6 -9.15 11.22 -1.36
C ASN A 6 -9.09 12.39 -0.36
N ASP A 7 -8.28 13.42 -0.62
CA ASP A 7 -7.96 14.51 0.29
C ASP A 7 -8.10 15.91 -0.36
N LEU A 8 -8.90 16.03 -1.43
CA LEU A 8 -9.03 17.23 -2.26
C LEU A 8 -9.26 18.54 -1.47
N TYR A 9 -9.99 18.46 -0.36
CA TYR A 9 -10.31 19.62 0.49
C TYR A 9 -9.33 19.84 1.64
N GLY A 10 -8.41 18.90 1.87
CA GLY A 10 -7.35 18.96 2.88
C GLY A 10 -5.98 19.33 2.30
N THR A 11 -5.78 19.19 0.99
CA THR A 11 -4.53 19.49 0.30
C THR A 11 -4.60 20.77 -0.52
N LYS A 12 -3.42 21.36 -0.76
CA LYS A 12 -3.29 22.57 -1.59
C LYS A 12 -3.42 22.30 -3.09
N ALA A 13 -3.34 21.04 -3.50
CA ALA A 13 -3.35 20.62 -4.89
C ALA A 13 -3.91 19.20 -5.01
N ALA A 14 -4.63 18.95 -6.10
CA ALA A 14 -5.12 17.63 -6.46
C ALA A 14 -3.98 16.74 -6.99
N SER A 15 -4.09 15.44 -6.73
CA SER A 15 -3.29 14.39 -7.34
C SER A 15 -3.75 14.10 -8.77
N TRP A 16 -2.79 13.79 -9.64
CA TRP A 16 -3.02 13.47 -11.05
C TRP A 16 -3.16 11.96 -11.29
N HIS A 17 -4.22 11.37 -10.73
CA HIS A 17 -4.58 9.97 -10.96
C HIS A 17 -6.03 9.69 -10.60
N ASP A 18 -6.56 8.59 -11.11
CA ASP A 18 -7.82 8.01 -10.65
C ASP A 18 -7.55 6.75 -9.83
N SER A 19 -8.45 6.42 -8.91
CA SER A 19 -8.31 5.26 -8.02
C SER A 19 -9.59 4.44 -7.96
N LEU A 20 -9.42 3.12 -8.03
CA LEU A 20 -10.45 2.14 -7.70
C LEU A 20 -10.04 1.42 -6.41
N GLN A 21 -10.90 1.43 -5.40
CA GLN A 21 -10.67 0.79 -4.11
C GLN A 21 -11.67 -0.35 -3.87
N VAL A 22 -11.17 -1.50 -3.42
CA VAL A 22 -11.96 -2.68 -3.06
C VAL A 22 -11.51 -3.20 -1.69
N TRP A 23 -12.45 -3.31 -0.76
CA TRP A 23 -12.19 -3.86 0.57
C TRP A 23 -12.27 -5.38 0.53
N MET A 24 -11.19 -6.04 0.92
CA MET A 24 -11.07 -7.50 0.93
C MET A 24 -11.23 -8.09 2.34
N GLY A 25 -11.13 -7.26 3.37
CA GLY A 25 -11.39 -7.62 4.76
C GLY A 25 -11.33 -6.39 5.68
N PRO A 26 -11.82 -6.48 6.93
CA PRO A 26 -12.39 -7.69 7.55
C PRO A 26 -13.80 -7.99 7.05
N GLN A 27 -14.57 -6.96 6.67
CA GLN A 27 -15.79 -7.14 5.88
C GLN A 27 -15.45 -6.94 4.42
N ARG A 28 -15.63 -7.99 3.63
CA ARG A 28 -15.35 -7.97 2.20
C ARG A 28 -16.46 -7.21 1.46
N SER A 29 -16.09 -6.43 0.46
CA SER A 29 -17.05 -5.82 -0.48
C SER A 29 -17.90 -6.90 -1.15
N GLU A 30 -19.19 -6.63 -1.30
CA GLU A 30 -20.10 -7.51 -2.03
C GLU A 30 -19.61 -7.68 -3.47
N ALA A 31 -19.85 -8.85 -4.07
CA ALA A 31 -19.32 -9.15 -5.39
C ALA A 31 -19.77 -8.11 -6.41
N GLU A 32 -21.03 -7.67 -6.33
CA GLU A 32 -21.68 -6.67 -7.16
C GLU A 32 -21.02 -5.28 -7.09
N GLU A 33 -20.33 -4.96 -6.00
CA GLU A 33 -19.59 -3.69 -5.84
C GLU A 33 -18.24 -3.70 -6.55
N ILE A 34 -17.73 -4.90 -6.88
CA ILE A 34 -16.52 -5.08 -7.66
C ILE A 34 -16.88 -5.06 -9.14
N LEU A 35 -16.23 -4.17 -9.88
CA LEU A 35 -16.40 -4.04 -11.33
C LEU A 35 -16.26 -5.40 -12.00
N GLU A 36 -17.28 -5.77 -12.77
CA GLU A 36 -17.38 -7.09 -13.41
C GLU A 36 -16.13 -7.44 -14.22
N MET A 37 -15.57 -6.44 -14.92
CA MET A 37 -14.39 -6.61 -15.79
C MET A 37 -13.09 -7.01 -15.07
N CYS A 38 -12.98 -6.79 -13.76
CA CYS A 38 -11.78 -7.10 -12.99
C CYS A 38 -12.07 -7.95 -11.74
N ARG A 39 -13.31 -8.41 -11.57
CA ARG A 39 -13.76 -9.09 -10.35
C ARG A 39 -12.93 -10.32 -10.06
N ASN A 40 -12.72 -11.18 -11.05
CA ASN A 40 -11.99 -12.43 -10.87
C ASN A 40 -10.50 -12.16 -10.58
N GLU A 41 -9.94 -11.17 -11.26
CA GLU A 41 -8.53 -10.77 -11.16
C GLU A 41 -8.24 -10.16 -9.79
N VAL A 42 -9.12 -9.30 -9.27
CA VAL A 42 -8.99 -8.72 -7.93
C VAL A 42 -9.04 -9.80 -6.85
N VAL A 43 -9.94 -10.78 -6.99
CA VAL A 43 -10.06 -11.88 -6.04
C VAL A 43 -8.85 -12.82 -6.10
N ALA A 44 -8.38 -13.14 -7.30
CA ALA A 44 -7.17 -13.94 -7.48
C ALA A 44 -5.94 -13.21 -6.93
N TRP A 45 -5.83 -11.90 -7.17
CA TRP A 45 -4.76 -11.07 -6.65
C TRP A 45 -4.75 -11.04 -5.13
N ASP A 46 -5.88 -10.79 -4.46
CA ASP A 46 -5.97 -10.82 -3.00
C ASP A 46 -5.46 -12.16 -2.44
N PHE A 47 -5.88 -13.28 -3.03
CA PHE A 47 -5.48 -14.60 -2.59
C PHE A 47 -3.97 -14.84 -2.71
N HIS A 48 -3.37 -14.53 -3.87
CA HIS A 48 -1.95 -14.77 -4.11
C HIS A 48 -1.06 -13.76 -3.38
N ALA A 49 -1.42 -12.48 -3.42
CA ALA A 49 -0.67 -11.42 -2.74
C ALA A 49 -0.69 -11.63 -1.23
N THR A 50 -1.81 -12.07 -0.64
CA THR A 50 -1.90 -12.36 0.82
C THR A 50 -0.93 -13.45 1.25
N LYS A 51 -0.72 -14.49 0.45
CA LYS A 51 0.30 -15.51 0.77
C LYS A 51 1.71 -14.92 0.82
N VAL A 52 2.03 -14.04 -0.12
CA VAL A 52 3.33 -13.34 -0.14
C VAL A 52 3.43 -12.39 1.06
N GLY A 53 2.39 -11.61 1.33
CA GLY A 53 2.32 -10.68 2.46
C GLY A 53 2.50 -11.38 3.81
N GLU A 54 1.81 -12.51 4.03
CA GLU A 54 1.95 -13.32 5.25
C GLU A 54 3.37 -13.90 5.39
N THR A 55 3.95 -14.42 4.30
CA THR A 55 5.33 -14.93 4.32
C THR A 55 6.32 -13.82 4.70
N VAL A 56 6.14 -12.61 4.15
CA VAL A 56 6.99 -11.47 4.46
C VAL A 56 6.79 -11.01 5.91
N MET A 57 5.56 -11.03 6.42
CA MET A 57 5.27 -10.74 7.82
C MET A 57 5.94 -11.73 8.78
N GLU A 58 5.94 -13.02 8.46
CA GLU A 58 6.64 -14.04 9.25
C GLU A 58 8.15 -13.73 9.32
N LEU A 59 8.78 -13.44 8.18
CA LEU A 59 10.20 -13.07 8.12
C LEU A 59 10.50 -11.77 8.88
N LEU A 60 9.61 -10.78 8.80
CA LEU A 60 9.75 -9.53 9.54
C LEU A 60 9.58 -9.74 11.05
N SER A 61 8.71 -10.67 11.47
CA SER A 61 8.54 -11.04 12.87
C SER A 61 9.80 -11.70 13.43
N GLU A 62 10.33 -12.70 12.71
CA GLU A 62 11.60 -13.37 13.08
C GLU A 62 12.78 -12.38 13.10
N GLY A 63 12.82 -11.44 12.16
CA GLY A 63 13.82 -10.37 12.12
C GLY A 63 13.81 -9.45 13.35
N LEU A 64 12.70 -9.36 14.07
CA LEU A 64 12.58 -8.66 15.35
C LEU A 64 12.87 -9.56 16.57
N GLY A 65 13.23 -10.83 16.36
CA GLY A 65 13.42 -11.82 17.42
C GLY A 65 12.12 -12.38 18.00
N LEU A 66 11.00 -12.24 17.28
CA LEU A 66 9.69 -12.74 17.67
C LEU A 66 9.39 -14.08 16.99
N GLU A 67 8.37 -14.80 17.47
CA GLU A 67 7.86 -15.97 16.75
C GLU A 67 7.25 -15.57 15.40
N ALA A 68 7.45 -16.38 14.35
CA ALA A 68 6.95 -16.11 12.99
C ALA A 68 5.44 -15.75 12.96
N GLY A 69 4.63 -16.40 13.81
CA GLY A 69 3.18 -16.20 13.89
C GLY A 69 2.73 -14.88 14.53
N LYS A 70 3.62 -14.09 15.13
CA LYS A 70 3.23 -12.94 15.97
C LYS A 70 2.35 -11.92 15.24
N PHE A 71 2.69 -11.55 14.01
CA PHE A 71 1.89 -10.58 13.24
C PHE A 71 0.53 -11.13 12.80
N LYS A 72 0.43 -12.46 12.62
CA LYS A 72 -0.85 -13.13 12.34
C LYS A 72 -1.76 -13.14 13.57
N GLU A 73 -1.22 -13.38 14.77
CA GLU A 73 -1.97 -13.25 16.04
C GLU A 73 -2.52 -11.83 16.23
N LEU A 74 -1.75 -10.83 15.77
CA LEU A 74 -2.16 -9.43 15.79
C LEU A 74 -3.11 -9.05 14.65
N THR A 75 -3.50 -9.97 13.76
CA THR A 75 -4.47 -9.70 12.67
C THR A 75 -3.97 -8.69 11.62
N PHE A 76 -2.66 -8.60 11.38
CA PHE A 76 -2.09 -7.68 10.38
C PHE A 76 -2.57 -7.91 8.94
N SER A 77 -3.01 -9.13 8.63
CA SER A 77 -3.54 -9.49 7.32
C SER A 77 -5.06 -9.49 7.24
N ASP A 78 -5.79 -9.15 8.31
CA ASP A 78 -7.26 -9.26 8.33
C ASP A 78 -7.95 -8.06 7.67
N ALA A 79 -7.44 -6.85 7.90
CA ALA A 79 -7.94 -5.65 7.23
C ALA A 79 -7.13 -5.39 5.96
N ARG A 80 -7.77 -5.59 4.81
CA ARG A 80 -7.11 -5.49 3.51
C ARG A 80 -7.90 -4.63 2.55
N VAL A 81 -7.23 -3.71 1.88
CA VAL A 81 -7.80 -2.93 0.80
C VAL A 81 -6.88 -2.99 -0.41
N ILE A 82 -7.46 -3.30 -1.56
CA ILE A 82 -6.79 -3.24 -2.86
C ILE A 82 -7.12 -1.90 -3.49
N VAL A 83 -6.09 -1.20 -3.96
CA VAL A 83 -6.21 0.08 -4.66
C VAL A 83 -5.53 -0.03 -6.01
N GLY A 84 -6.31 0.13 -7.08
CA GLY A 84 -5.81 0.31 -8.43
C GLY A 84 -5.72 1.78 -8.78
N HIS A 85 -4.52 2.28 -9.09
CA HIS A 85 -4.30 3.65 -9.56
C HIS A 85 -4.09 3.68 -11.07
N CYS A 86 -4.75 4.62 -11.74
CA CYS A 86 -4.53 4.95 -13.13
C CYS A 86 -3.95 6.36 -13.24
N TYR A 87 -2.74 6.48 -13.78
CA TYR A 87 -2.03 7.74 -13.99
C TYR A 87 -2.11 8.11 -15.48
N PRO A 88 -3.08 8.96 -15.88
CA PRO A 88 -3.23 9.37 -17.27
C PRO A 88 -2.08 10.29 -17.70
N TYR A 89 -1.93 10.46 -19.00
CA TYR A 89 -1.01 11.46 -19.56
C TYR A 89 -1.23 12.84 -18.92
N CYS A 90 -0.16 13.45 -18.43
CA CYS A 90 -0.14 14.80 -17.90
C CYS A 90 0.48 15.74 -18.96
N PRO A 91 -0.25 16.77 -19.43
CA PRO A 91 0.26 17.70 -20.44
C PRO A 91 1.35 18.64 -19.90
N GLN A 92 1.43 18.80 -18.57
CA GLN A 92 2.41 19.66 -17.89
C GLN A 92 3.04 18.90 -16.71
N PRO A 93 3.78 17.82 -16.97
CA PRO A 93 4.32 16.94 -15.92
C PRO A 93 5.33 17.67 -15.04
N ASP A 94 5.99 18.71 -15.54
CA ASP A 94 6.95 19.52 -14.79
C ASP A 94 6.28 20.38 -13.70
N LEU A 95 4.99 20.67 -13.84
CA LEU A 95 4.19 21.26 -12.76
C LEU A 95 3.83 20.23 -11.67
N THR A 96 4.13 18.96 -11.94
CA THR A 96 3.75 17.78 -11.15
C THR A 96 4.93 16.78 -11.05
N ASN A 97 6.12 17.29 -10.72
CA ASN A 97 7.39 16.57 -10.45
C ASN A 97 7.96 15.72 -11.65
N HIS A 98 9.30 15.59 -11.74
CA HIS A 98 10.02 15.09 -12.93
C HIS A 98 10.41 13.60 -12.90
N VAL A 99 10.13 12.86 -14.00
CA VAL A 99 10.35 11.40 -14.29
C VAL A 99 9.18 10.48 -13.86
N PRO A 100 8.40 9.88 -14.77
CA PRO A 100 7.22 9.09 -14.38
C PRO A 100 7.56 7.87 -13.52
N GLY A 101 6.95 7.74 -12.34
CA GLY A 101 7.15 6.54 -11.51
C GLY A 101 7.06 6.77 -10.01
N LEU A 102 7.39 5.71 -9.28
CA LEU A 102 7.49 5.73 -7.83
C LEU A 102 8.89 6.23 -7.43
N GLU A 103 8.94 7.19 -6.53
CA GLU A 103 10.16 7.60 -5.84
C GLU A 103 10.03 7.36 -4.34
N VAL A 104 11.14 7.02 -3.70
CA VAL A 104 11.26 6.87 -2.25
C VAL A 104 12.30 7.84 -1.72
N ARG A 105 12.07 8.37 -0.51
CA ARG A 105 13.03 9.27 0.14
C ARG A 105 14.08 8.46 0.88
N HIS A 106 15.34 8.62 0.49
CA HIS A 106 16.50 7.99 1.11
C HIS A 106 17.58 9.04 1.34
N GLN A 107 18.09 9.16 2.58
CA GLN A 107 19.13 10.15 2.93
C GLN A 107 18.82 11.60 2.51
N ASN A 108 17.55 12.01 2.61
CA ASN A 108 17.03 13.32 2.15
C ASN A 108 17.01 13.55 0.64
N GLU A 109 17.31 12.53 -0.16
CA GLU A 109 17.18 12.56 -1.60
C GLU A 109 16.01 11.69 -2.06
N TRP A 110 15.41 12.05 -3.19
CA TRP A 110 14.41 11.23 -3.87
C TRP A 110 15.13 10.25 -4.79
N VAL A 111 14.76 8.98 -4.69
CA VAL A 111 15.37 7.89 -5.47
C VAL A 111 14.30 7.16 -6.26
N ASP A 112 14.51 7.04 -7.57
CA ASP A 112 13.64 6.29 -8.47
C ASP A 112 13.61 4.80 -8.11
N VAL A 113 12.40 4.26 -7.97
CA VAL A 113 12.20 2.81 -7.86
C VAL A 113 11.97 2.24 -9.27
N LYS A 114 13.03 1.66 -9.84
CA LYS A 114 12.96 1.03 -11.17
C LYS A 114 12.17 -0.28 -11.10
N PRO A 115 11.08 -0.43 -11.86
CA PRO A 115 10.34 -1.69 -11.91
C PRO A 115 11.23 -2.82 -12.42
N VAL A 116 11.22 -3.94 -11.70
CA VAL A 116 11.82 -5.19 -12.15
C VAL A 116 10.71 -6.07 -12.70
N LEU A 117 10.90 -6.65 -13.89
CA LEU A 117 9.90 -7.54 -14.49
C LEU A 117 9.63 -8.74 -13.55
N GLY A 118 8.37 -8.93 -13.16
CA GLY A 118 7.98 -9.95 -12.18
C GLY A 118 8.33 -9.62 -10.73
N GLY A 119 8.90 -8.45 -10.45
CA GLY A 119 9.20 -7.96 -9.11
C GLY A 119 8.01 -7.29 -8.43
N LEU A 120 7.98 -7.35 -7.11
CA LEU A 120 7.06 -6.59 -6.26
C LEU A 120 7.84 -5.56 -5.45
N VAL A 121 7.22 -4.42 -5.18
CA VAL A 121 7.72 -3.44 -4.23
C VAL A 121 6.94 -3.61 -2.94
N ILE A 122 7.65 -3.79 -1.82
CA ILE A 122 7.07 -3.89 -0.48
C ILE A 122 7.68 -2.77 0.34
N ASN A 123 6.83 -1.99 1.01
CA ASN A 123 7.26 -0.94 1.92
C ASN A 123 6.64 -1.16 3.31
N ILE A 124 7.36 -0.68 4.32
CA ILE A 124 6.88 -0.64 5.70
C ILE A 124 5.90 0.52 5.83
N GLY A 125 4.78 0.30 6.52
CA GLY A 125 3.84 1.34 6.91
C GLY A 125 4.05 1.80 8.35
N ASP A 126 3.49 2.96 8.70
CA ASP A 126 3.69 3.61 10.02
C ASP A 126 3.35 2.69 11.19
N LEU A 127 2.33 1.85 11.02
CA LEU A 127 1.90 0.92 12.05
C LEU A 127 2.97 -0.12 12.39
N LEU A 128 3.61 -0.68 11.36
CA LEU A 128 4.70 -1.62 11.53
C LEU A 128 5.96 -0.95 12.10
N GLN A 129 6.20 0.32 11.77
CA GLN A 129 7.24 1.11 12.43
C GLN A 129 6.95 1.30 13.93
N ILE A 130 5.72 1.62 14.31
CA ILE A 130 5.33 1.81 15.72
C ILE A 130 5.50 0.51 16.50
N ILE A 131 4.93 -0.60 16.00
CA ILE A 131 4.94 -1.87 16.74
C ILE A 131 6.34 -2.48 16.84
N SER A 132 7.22 -2.20 15.88
CA SER A 132 8.63 -2.63 15.90
C SER A 132 9.54 -1.72 16.73
N ASN A 133 8.96 -0.79 17.53
CA ASN A 133 9.70 0.21 18.29
C ASN A 133 10.68 1.04 17.43
N GLY A 134 10.33 1.24 16.16
CA GLY A 134 11.14 1.97 15.21
C GLY A 134 12.24 1.16 14.52
N GLU A 135 12.39 -0.14 14.76
CA GLU A 135 13.38 -0.98 14.04
C GLU A 135 13.10 -0.97 12.53
N TYR A 136 11.84 -1.13 12.13
CA TYR A 136 11.43 -0.97 10.73
C TYR A 136 11.02 0.48 10.44
N LYS A 137 11.46 1.02 9.28
CA LYS A 137 11.24 2.41 8.90
C LYS A 137 10.20 2.55 7.80
N SER A 138 9.10 3.23 8.12
CA SER A 138 8.16 3.78 7.16
C SER A 138 8.80 5.00 6.48
N VAL A 139 8.99 4.92 5.17
CA VAL A 139 9.68 5.96 4.39
C VAL A 139 8.70 6.75 3.54
N GLN A 140 8.96 8.05 3.41
CA GLN A 140 8.21 8.90 2.50
C GLN A 140 8.41 8.40 1.07
N HIS A 141 7.31 8.34 0.33
CA HIS A 141 7.30 7.99 -1.07
C HIS A 141 6.35 8.92 -1.82
N ARG A 142 6.59 9.11 -3.11
CA ARG A 142 5.71 9.89 -3.99
C ARG A 142 5.62 9.22 -5.35
N VAL A 143 4.53 9.51 -6.06
CA VAL A 143 4.38 9.10 -7.46
C VAL A 143 4.37 10.33 -8.32
N LEU A 144 5.24 10.33 -9.33
CA LEU A 144 5.43 11.41 -10.26
C LEU A 144 4.40 11.35 -11.38
N ALA A 145 3.98 12.52 -11.87
CA ALA A 145 2.97 12.57 -12.92
C ALA A 145 3.48 11.92 -14.20
N ASN A 146 2.55 11.25 -14.88
CA ASN A 146 2.89 10.49 -16.06
C ASN A 146 3.04 11.41 -17.29
N SER A 147 4.26 11.60 -17.77
CA SER A 147 4.55 12.36 -18.99
C SER A 147 4.40 11.53 -20.27
N TRP A 148 4.14 10.22 -20.17
CA TRP A 148 3.96 9.34 -21.32
C TRP A 148 2.52 9.39 -21.85
N LYS A 149 2.37 9.21 -23.17
CA LYS A 149 1.04 9.22 -23.82
C LYS A 149 0.15 8.07 -23.34
N GLU A 150 0.73 6.93 -23.01
CA GLU A 150 0.01 5.78 -22.47
C GLU A 150 -0.16 5.92 -20.96
N ALA A 151 -1.31 5.51 -20.45
CA ALA A 151 -1.58 5.54 -19.01
C ALA A 151 -0.69 4.52 -18.28
N ARG A 152 -0.17 4.92 -17.12
CA ARG A 152 0.51 4.01 -16.20
C ARG A 152 -0.50 3.48 -15.18
N ILE A 153 -0.45 2.20 -14.87
CA ILE A 153 -1.31 1.57 -13.87
C ILE A 153 -0.44 1.00 -12.74
N SER A 154 -0.90 1.10 -11.50
CA SER A 154 -0.33 0.35 -10.37
C SER A 154 -1.43 -0.26 -9.53
N ILE A 155 -1.19 -1.46 -9.00
CA ILE A 155 -2.09 -2.14 -8.07
C ILE A 155 -1.36 -2.27 -6.74
N VAL A 156 -1.97 -1.78 -5.68
CA VAL A 156 -1.43 -1.80 -4.32
C VAL A 156 -2.39 -2.60 -3.44
N ILE A 157 -1.85 -3.43 -2.56
CA ILE A 157 -2.61 -4.04 -1.47
C ILE A 157 -2.06 -3.51 -0.15
N PHE A 158 -2.94 -2.97 0.68
CA PHE A 158 -2.59 -2.51 2.01
C PHE A 158 -3.02 -3.57 3.02
N TYR A 159 -2.07 -3.97 3.87
CA TYR A 159 -2.33 -4.80 5.04
C TYR A 159 -2.36 -3.91 6.27
N ASN A 160 -3.51 -3.89 6.95
CA ASN A 160 -3.74 -3.09 8.14
C ASN A 160 -4.13 -4.01 9.30
N LEU A 161 -3.92 -3.51 10.53
CA LEU A 161 -4.49 -4.14 11.71
C LEU A 161 -6.01 -4.02 11.68
N ALA A 162 -6.70 -5.15 11.83
CA ALA A 162 -8.15 -5.13 12.06
C ALA A 162 -8.49 -4.80 13.52
N LYS A 163 -7.63 -5.21 14.47
CA LYS A 163 -7.79 -4.95 15.91
C LYS A 163 -6.43 -4.83 16.58
N TRP A 164 -6.28 -3.89 17.51
CA TRP A 164 -5.13 -3.85 18.43
C TRP A 164 -5.60 -3.36 19.81
N ARG A 165 -5.53 -4.26 20.80
CA ARG A 165 -6.07 -4.10 22.17
C ARG A 165 -7.56 -3.73 22.22
N GLU A 166 -8.20 -3.96 23.38
CA GLU A 166 -9.62 -3.61 23.56
C GLU A 166 -9.86 -2.09 23.54
N ASP A 167 -8.81 -1.29 23.75
CA ASP A 167 -8.86 0.18 23.81
C ASP A 167 -8.49 0.88 22.49
N GLY A 168 -8.09 0.14 21.46
CA GLY A 168 -7.79 0.67 20.12
C GLY A 168 -6.50 1.49 20.00
N TYR A 169 -5.68 1.56 21.06
CA TYR A 169 -4.46 2.36 21.07
C TYR A 169 -3.31 1.56 20.46
N CYS A 170 -2.56 1.97 19.44
CA CYS A 170 -1.39 1.20 18.92
C CYS A 170 -0.05 1.69 19.50
N GLY A 171 0.87 0.79 19.87
CA GLY A 171 2.20 1.10 20.42
C GLY A 171 3.24 0.00 20.17
N PRO A 172 4.49 0.19 20.64
CA PRO A 172 5.53 -0.85 20.54
C PRO A 172 5.10 -2.17 21.17
N LEU A 173 5.54 -3.27 20.58
CA LEU A 173 5.34 -4.60 21.17
C LEU A 173 6.09 -4.68 22.51
N PRO A 174 5.45 -5.14 23.60
CA PRO A 174 6.11 -5.28 24.91
C PRO A 174 7.35 -6.17 24.91
N GLU A 175 7.46 -7.05 23.92
CA GLU A 175 8.57 -7.98 23.73
C GLU A 175 9.82 -7.34 23.09
N LEU A 176 9.75 -6.08 22.62
CA LEU A 176 10.81 -5.35 21.91
C LEU A 176 11.39 -4.17 22.69
#